data_AF-A0A1I7S8W1-F1
#
_entry.id   AF-A0A1I7S8W1-F1
#
_cell.length_a   1.000
_cell.length_b   1.000
_cell.length_c   1.000
_cell.angle_alpha   90.00
_cell.angle_beta   90.00
_cell.angle_gamma   90.00
#
_symmetry.space_group_name_H-M   'P 1'
#
loop_
_entity.id
_entity.type
_entity.pdbx_description
1 polymer ?
#
loop_
_entity_poly.entity_id
_entity_poly.type
_entity_poly.pdbx_seq_one_letter_code
_entity_poly.pdbx_strand_id
1 'polypeptide(L)'
;MILNRLRVGRLVADRRFFSFNLALRQQDERPQMYQLEYIQTRVAESGPLMFRQKMDYTFYREDVILEDDIFNVKKEGRQQMMHYFGMITVAGQILFPYIEFESLNIIPLLDDGTVRYRWRVKYLNWIQTLNVKNFNPAIRDKNAKWFDGYSTFFVDGNGKVFKLKLQKVMPDDNYMQTSKRIAQKFAQISTNQNPSLNSTAKH
;
A
#
# COMPACT_ATOMS: atom_id res chain seq x y z
N MET A 1 -3.56 31.25 73.13
CA MET A 1 -4.45 30.11 72.84
C MET A 1 -4.92 30.27 71.39
N ILE A 2 -4.17 29.72 70.42
CA ILE A 2 -4.50 29.80 68.99
C ILE A 2 -4.48 28.37 68.45
N LEU A 3 -5.64 27.89 67.98
CA LEU A 3 -5.87 26.53 67.52
C LEU A 3 -5.32 26.31 66.10
N ASN A 4 -4.53 25.23 65.97
CA ASN A 4 -4.14 24.61 64.71
C ASN A 4 -5.37 24.08 63.96
N ARG A 5 -5.50 24.43 62.68
CA ARG A 5 -6.44 23.78 61.74
C ARG A 5 -5.64 23.17 60.59
N LEU A 6 -5.28 21.90 60.74
CA LEU A 6 -4.71 21.08 59.67
C LEU A 6 -5.79 20.84 58.61
N ARG A 7 -5.58 21.39 57.41
CA ARG A 7 -6.38 21.10 56.22
C ARG A 7 -5.88 19.78 55.63
N VAL A 8 -6.64 18.71 55.83
CA VAL A 8 -6.46 17.45 55.11
C VAL A 8 -6.80 17.68 53.63
N GLY A 9 -5.78 17.80 52.80
CA GLY A 9 -5.92 17.86 51.35
C GLY A 9 -6.38 16.51 50.81
N ARG A 10 -7.66 16.41 50.47
CA ARG A 10 -8.23 15.27 49.75
C ARG A 10 -7.70 15.32 48.30
N LEU A 11 -6.77 14.42 47.97
CA LEU A 11 -6.28 14.22 46.61
C LEU A 11 -7.44 13.75 45.71
N VAL A 12 -8.05 14.69 44.99
CA VAL A 12 -8.89 14.36 43.85
C VAL A 12 -7.95 14.12 42.68
N ALA A 13 -7.55 12.86 42.49
CA ALA A 13 -6.85 12.45 41.27
C ALA A 13 -7.76 12.76 40.07
N ASP A 14 -7.33 13.70 39.22
CA ASP A 14 -8.08 14.18 38.08
C ASP A 14 -8.29 13.02 37.08
N ARG A 15 -9.56 12.69 36.82
CA ARG A 15 -9.96 11.63 35.87
C ARG A 15 -9.31 11.82 34.49
N ARG A 16 -8.99 13.05 34.10
CA ARG A 16 -8.31 13.35 32.82
C ARG A 16 -6.87 12.83 32.77
N PHE A 17 -6.13 12.90 33.87
CA PHE A 17 -4.77 12.37 33.95
C PHE A 17 -4.76 10.84 33.91
N PHE A 18 -5.75 10.19 34.52
CA PHE A 18 -5.88 8.73 34.47
C PHE A 18 -6.20 8.24 33.05
N SER A 19 -7.16 8.89 32.36
CA SER A 19 -7.50 8.56 30.97
C SER A 19 -6.33 8.76 30.00
N PHE A 20 -5.52 9.81 30.21
CA PHE A 20 -4.34 10.07 29.38
C PHE A 20 -3.26 8.99 29.56
N ASN A 21 -2.97 8.59 30.80
CA ASN A 21 -2.00 7.53 31.08
C ASN A 21 -2.48 6.15 30.58
N LEU A 22 -3.79 5.89 30.60
CA LEU A 22 -4.36 4.67 30.03
C LEU A 22 -4.23 4.65 28.50
N ALA A 23 -4.47 5.77 27.82
CA ALA A 23 -4.31 5.88 26.38
C ALA A 23 -2.86 5.66 25.92
N LEU A 24 -1.89 6.15 26.69
CA LEU A 24 -0.46 5.91 26.42
C LEU A 24 -0.07 4.44 26.62
N ARG A 25 -0.62 3.76 27.65
CA ARG A 25 -0.37 2.32 27.85
C ARG A 25 -0.93 1.46 26.73
N GLN A 26 -2.12 1.80 26.21
CA GLN A 26 -2.75 1.07 25.12
C GLN A 26 -2.03 1.21 23.78
N GLN A 27 -1.16 2.23 23.60
CA GLN A 27 -0.33 2.36 22.40
C GLN A 27 0.80 1.33 22.33
N ASP A 28 1.28 0.84 23.47
CA ASP A 28 2.34 -0.19 23.57
C ASP A 28 1.77 -1.60 23.77
N GLU A 29 0.45 -1.73 23.96
CA GLU A 29 -0.22 -3.03 24.07
C GLU A 29 -0.41 -3.69 22.71
N ARG A 30 -0.31 -5.02 22.68
CA ARG A 30 -0.53 -5.81 21.46
C ARG A 30 -2.03 -5.79 21.09
N PRO A 31 -2.35 -5.70 19.79
CA PRO A 31 -3.74 -5.76 19.34
C PRO A 31 -4.36 -7.14 19.62
N GLN A 32 -5.67 -7.14 19.80
CA GLN A 32 -6.49 -8.34 19.93
C GLN A 32 -6.98 -8.81 18.55
N MET A 33 -7.30 -10.10 18.40
CA MET A 33 -7.70 -10.67 17.11
C MET A 33 -8.91 -9.96 16.49
N TYR A 34 -9.93 -9.66 17.29
CA TYR A 34 -11.13 -8.97 16.80
C TYR A 34 -10.84 -7.56 16.22
N GLN A 35 -9.78 -6.90 16.72
CA GLN A 35 -9.35 -5.60 16.18
C GLN A 35 -8.72 -5.79 14.80
N LEU A 36 -7.92 -6.84 14.61
CA LEU A 36 -7.34 -7.18 13.31
C LEU A 36 -8.42 -7.58 12.29
N GLU A 37 -9.42 -8.35 12.71
CA GLU A 37 -10.59 -8.71 11.87
C GLU A 37 -11.41 -7.48 11.46
N TYR A 38 -11.56 -6.51 12.37
CA TYR A 38 -12.18 -5.23 12.03
C TYR A 38 -11.40 -4.50 10.92
N ILE A 39 -10.07 -4.39 11.05
CA ILE A 39 -9.22 -3.77 10.03
C ILE A 39 -9.30 -4.54 8.70
N GLN A 40 -9.25 -5.88 8.75
CA GLN A 40 -9.42 -6.73 7.58
C GLN A 40 -10.73 -6.42 6.85
N THR A 41 -11.84 -6.31 7.58
CA THR A 41 -13.15 -6.00 7.02
C THR A 41 -13.14 -4.63 6.34
N ARG A 42 -12.63 -3.58 7.01
CA ARG A 42 -12.55 -2.22 6.45
C ARG A 42 -11.69 -2.16 5.19
N VAL A 43 -10.58 -2.89 5.17
CA VAL A 43 -9.68 -2.96 4.00
C VAL A 43 -10.35 -3.73 2.85
N ALA A 44 -11.05 -4.82 3.14
CA ALA A 44 -11.78 -5.59 2.14
C ALA A 44 -12.88 -4.78 1.45
N GLU A 45 -13.60 -3.95 2.21
CA GLU A 45 -14.66 -3.09 1.71
C GLU A 45 -14.11 -1.88 0.93
N SER A 46 -13.09 -1.21 1.46
CA SER A 46 -12.61 0.06 0.91
C SER A 46 -11.57 -0.10 -0.20
N GLY A 47 -10.73 -1.14 -0.14
CA GLY A 47 -9.62 -1.36 -1.07
C GLY A 47 -10.06 -1.37 -2.55
N PRO A 48 -11.00 -2.24 -2.94
CA PRO A 48 -11.49 -2.31 -4.33
C PRO A 48 -12.12 -1.00 -4.85
N LEU A 49 -12.49 -0.09 -3.94
CA LEU A 49 -13.14 1.17 -4.26
C LEU A 49 -12.17 2.37 -4.28
N MET A 50 -10.86 2.15 -4.07
CA MET A 50 -9.84 3.21 -3.98
C MET A 50 -9.84 4.21 -5.14
N PHE A 51 -10.13 3.76 -6.37
CA PHE A 51 -10.20 4.62 -7.57
C PHE A 51 -11.62 5.05 -7.95
N ARG A 52 -12.63 4.75 -7.13
CA ARG A 52 -14.05 5.04 -7.43
C ARG A 52 -14.72 5.88 -6.35
N GLN A 53 -14.30 5.72 -5.10
CA GLN A 53 -14.91 6.36 -3.94
C GLN A 53 -13.85 6.92 -2.99
N LYS A 54 -14.28 7.82 -2.12
CA LYS A 54 -13.44 8.33 -1.03
C LYS A 54 -13.14 7.18 -0.06
N MET A 55 -11.86 6.93 0.20
CA MET A 55 -11.45 5.92 1.18
C MET A 55 -11.82 6.34 2.61
N ASP A 56 -12.10 5.34 3.44
CA ASP A 56 -12.25 5.53 4.87
C ASP A 56 -10.87 5.60 5.54
N TYR A 57 -10.65 6.64 6.35
CA TYR A 57 -9.42 6.86 7.08
C TYR A 57 -9.63 6.84 8.61
N THR A 58 -10.82 6.48 9.08
CA THR A 58 -11.16 6.55 10.51
C THR A 58 -10.45 5.50 11.35
N PHE A 59 -10.00 4.40 10.76
CA PHE A 59 -9.29 3.31 11.44
C PHE A 59 -7.76 3.52 11.53
N TYR A 60 -7.23 4.62 10.98
CA TYR A 60 -5.84 5.01 11.17
C TYR A 60 -5.67 5.93 12.38
N ARG A 61 -4.50 5.85 13.02
CA ARG A 61 -4.07 6.77 14.05
C ARG A 61 -3.75 8.15 13.46
N GLU A 62 -3.82 9.21 14.25
CA GLU A 62 -3.59 10.57 13.74
C GLU A 62 -2.16 10.81 13.30
N ASP A 63 -1.20 10.18 13.96
CA ASP A 63 0.25 10.19 13.71
C ASP A 63 0.70 8.96 12.89
N VAL A 64 -0.20 8.34 12.12
CA VAL A 64 0.13 7.18 11.29
C VAL A 64 1.33 7.45 10.37
N ILE A 65 2.23 6.48 10.28
CA ILE A 65 3.37 6.53 9.36
C ILE A 65 3.04 5.71 8.11
N LEU A 66 3.06 6.37 6.95
CA LEU A 66 3.02 5.71 5.65
C LEU A 66 4.45 5.56 5.12
N GLU A 67 4.84 4.32 4.83
CA GLU A 67 6.06 3.96 4.12
C GLU A 67 5.68 3.32 2.79
N ASP A 68 5.90 4.05 1.70
CA ASP A 68 5.65 3.58 0.35
C ASP A 68 6.97 3.21 -0.34
N ASP A 69 7.29 1.91 -0.36
CA ASP A 69 8.47 1.39 -1.06
C ASP A 69 8.29 1.37 -2.59
N ILE A 70 7.06 1.56 -3.09
CA ILE A 70 6.75 1.57 -4.53
C ILE A 70 7.22 2.87 -5.17
N PHE A 71 6.93 3.99 -4.51
CA PHE A 71 7.35 5.33 -4.94
C PHE A 71 8.51 5.89 -4.12
N ASN A 72 9.02 5.12 -3.16
CA ASN A 72 10.07 5.53 -2.22
C ASN A 72 9.72 6.83 -1.48
N VAL A 73 8.51 6.88 -0.91
CA VAL A 73 7.96 8.03 -0.21
C VAL A 73 7.61 7.65 1.23
N LYS A 74 7.95 8.53 2.17
CA LYS A 74 7.47 8.45 3.56
C LYS A 74 6.56 9.64 3.86
N LYS A 75 5.42 9.39 4.50
CA LYS A 75 4.50 10.43 5.02
C LYS A 75 4.19 10.16 6.47
N GLU A 76 4.07 11.22 7.25
CA GLU A 76 3.76 11.14 8.67
C GLU A 76 2.47 11.93 8.94
N GLY A 77 1.55 11.29 9.65
CA GLY A 77 0.24 11.84 9.96
C GLY A 77 -0.84 11.47 8.95
N ARG A 78 -2.04 11.25 9.50
CA ARG A 78 -3.23 10.80 8.77
C ARG A 78 -3.61 11.75 7.64
N GLN A 79 -3.54 13.06 7.89
CA GLN A 79 -3.89 14.07 6.88
C GLN A 79 -2.93 14.04 5.68
N GLN A 80 -1.63 13.88 5.90
CA GLN A 80 -0.65 13.80 4.81
C GLN A 80 -0.87 12.53 3.99
N MET A 81 -1.13 11.40 4.65
CA MET A 81 -1.48 10.14 4.00
C MET A 81 -2.77 10.26 3.17
N MET A 82 -3.80 10.93 3.70
CA MET A 82 -5.05 11.20 2.95
C MET A 82 -4.80 11.99 1.66
N HIS A 83 -4.01 13.08 1.73
CA HIS A 83 -3.66 13.85 0.54
C HIS A 83 -2.84 13.02 -0.45
N TYR A 84 -1.88 12.23 0.04
CA TYR A 84 -1.04 11.38 -0.79
C TYR A 84 -1.86 10.35 -1.57
N PHE A 85 -2.74 9.61 -0.91
CA PHE A 85 -3.64 8.68 -1.60
C PHE A 85 -4.64 9.38 -2.51
N GLY A 86 -5.16 10.55 -2.11
CA GLY A 86 -6.00 11.37 -2.98
C GLY A 86 -5.31 11.75 -4.29
N MET A 87 -4.03 12.16 -4.22
CA MET A 87 -3.22 12.45 -5.41
C MET A 87 -3.00 11.20 -6.27
N ILE A 88 -2.71 10.04 -5.66
CA ILE A 88 -2.57 8.76 -6.39
C ILE A 88 -3.87 8.40 -7.11
N THR A 89 -5.02 8.52 -6.43
CA THR A 89 -6.33 8.23 -7.02
C THR A 89 -6.59 9.12 -8.23
N VAL A 90 -6.40 10.44 -8.09
CA VAL A 90 -6.62 11.39 -9.19
C VAL A 90 -5.64 11.15 -10.34
N ALA A 91 -4.34 10.97 -10.04
CA ALA A 91 -3.34 10.68 -11.07
C ALA A 91 -3.66 9.38 -11.82
N GLY A 92 -4.08 8.32 -11.11
CA GLY A 92 -4.47 7.05 -11.71
C GLY A 92 -5.65 7.21 -12.67
N GLN A 93 -6.69 7.93 -12.27
CA GLN A 93 -7.87 8.18 -13.11
C GLN A 93 -7.56 9.04 -14.35
N ILE A 94 -6.61 9.98 -14.25
CA ILE A 94 -6.19 10.82 -15.39
C ILE A 94 -5.32 10.03 -16.37
N LEU A 95 -4.36 9.27 -15.85
CA LEU A 95 -3.38 8.55 -16.68
C LEU A 95 -3.97 7.30 -17.33
N PHE A 96 -4.98 6.68 -16.71
CA PHE A 96 -5.55 5.42 -17.15
C PHE A 96 -7.07 5.54 -17.29
N PRO A 97 -7.61 5.56 -18.53
CA PRO A 97 -9.06 5.63 -18.78
C PRO A 97 -9.85 4.50 -18.13
N TYR A 98 -9.18 3.37 -17.93
CA TYR A 98 -9.68 2.26 -17.16
C TYR A 98 -8.62 1.87 -16.14
N ILE A 99 -8.99 1.94 -14.87
CA ILE A 99 -8.21 1.50 -13.73
C ILE A 99 -9.14 0.82 -12.72
N GLU A 100 -8.71 -0.32 -12.21
CA GLU A 100 -9.46 -1.14 -11.28
C GLU A 100 -8.53 -1.70 -10.22
N PHE A 101 -8.97 -1.61 -8.96
CA PHE A 101 -8.26 -2.15 -7.81
C PHE A 101 -8.97 -3.42 -7.37
N GLU A 102 -8.24 -4.52 -7.23
CA GLU A 102 -8.75 -5.83 -6.85
C GLU A 102 -8.12 -6.31 -5.55
N SER A 103 -8.96 -6.83 -4.67
CA SER A 103 -8.54 -7.53 -3.46
C SER A 103 -8.18 -8.97 -3.81
N LEU A 104 -6.95 -9.41 -3.54
CA LEU A 104 -6.52 -10.78 -3.79
C LEU A 104 -6.58 -11.63 -2.50
N ASN A 105 -5.99 -11.13 -1.42
CA ASN A 105 -5.94 -11.86 -0.15
C ASN A 105 -5.75 -10.88 1.02
N ILE A 106 -6.40 -11.12 2.14
CA ILE A 106 -6.21 -10.35 3.38
C ILE A 106 -6.03 -11.32 4.53
N ILE A 107 -4.88 -11.26 5.19
CA ILE A 107 -4.50 -12.18 6.28
C ILE A 107 -4.22 -11.36 7.54
N PRO A 108 -5.02 -11.49 8.61
CA PRO A 108 -4.68 -10.99 9.93
C PRO A 108 -3.65 -11.91 10.60
N LEU A 109 -2.60 -11.33 11.18
CA LEU A 109 -1.50 -12.01 11.86
C LEU A 109 -1.38 -11.47 13.27
N LEU A 110 -1.92 -12.21 14.24
CA LEU A 110 -1.93 -11.80 15.64
C LEU A 110 -0.52 -11.74 16.24
N ASP A 111 0.37 -12.65 15.85
CA ASP A 111 1.75 -12.72 16.37
C ASP A 111 2.54 -11.44 16.12
N ASP A 112 2.37 -10.87 14.91
CA ASP A 112 3.02 -9.63 14.48
C ASP A 112 2.17 -8.38 14.82
N GLY A 113 0.90 -8.54 15.18
CA GLY A 113 -0.07 -7.45 15.29
C GLY A 113 -0.32 -6.74 13.95
N THR A 114 -0.31 -7.49 12.85
CA THR A 114 -0.41 -6.94 11.50
C THR A 114 -1.57 -7.51 10.69
N VAL A 115 -2.07 -6.73 9.74
CA VAL A 115 -2.93 -7.23 8.67
C VAL A 115 -2.16 -7.10 7.36
N ARG A 116 -1.97 -8.21 6.65
CA ARG A 116 -1.32 -8.21 5.33
C ARG A 116 -2.39 -8.28 4.25
N TYR A 117 -2.40 -7.27 3.40
CA TYR A 117 -3.32 -7.14 2.28
C TYR A 117 -2.57 -7.29 0.96
N ARG A 118 -2.84 -8.36 0.23
CA ARG A 118 -2.41 -8.53 -1.16
C ARG A 118 -3.48 -7.98 -2.10
N TRP A 119 -3.04 -7.14 -3.02
CA TRP A 119 -3.91 -6.49 -4.00
C TRP A 119 -3.31 -6.49 -5.39
N ARG A 120 -4.16 -6.21 -6.38
CA ARG A 120 -3.81 -6.07 -7.79
C ARG A 120 -4.43 -4.81 -8.35
N VAL A 121 -3.67 -4.04 -9.12
CA VAL A 121 -4.20 -2.94 -9.91
C VAL A 121 -4.19 -3.34 -11.38
N LYS A 122 -5.37 -3.42 -11.99
CA LYS A 122 -5.58 -3.59 -13.43
C LYS A 122 -5.76 -2.23 -14.08
N TYR A 123 -5.18 -2.03 -15.26
CA TYR A 123 -5.33 -0.78 -16.00
C TYR A 123 -5.20 -0.96 -17.52
N LEU A 124 -5.79 -0.02 -18.26
CA LEU A 124 -5.54 0.19 -19.69
C LEU A 124 -4.93 1.57 -19.89
N ASN A 125 -3.98 1.67 -20.81
CA ASN A 125 -3.49 2.96 -21.27
C ASN A 125 -4.41 3.54 -22.36
N TRP A 126 -4.26 4.83 -22.64
CA TRP A 126 -5.06 5.55 -23.64
C TRP A 126 -5.06 4.88 -25.03
N ILE A 127 -3.92 4.35 -25.48
CA ILE A 127 -3.81 3.68 -26.78
C ILE A 127 -4.66 2.41 -26.83
N GLN A 128 -4.63 1.60 -25.76
CA GLN A 128 -5.44 0.39 -25.66
C GLN A 128 -6.94 0.71 -25.63
N THR A 129 -7.33 1.82 -25.02
CA THR A 129 -8.75 2.25 -24.96
C THR A 129 -9.33 2.63 -26.33
N LEU A 130 -8.50 3.04 -27.30
CA LEU A 130 -8.96 3.31 -28.67
C LEU A 130 -9.44 2.05 -29.41
N ASN A 131 -9.09 0.85 -28.93
CA ASN A 131 -9.57 -0.38 -29.51
C ASN A 131 -10.99 -0.70 -29.01
N VAL A 132 -11.98 -0.55 -29.90
CA VAL A 132 -13.42 -0.79 -29.62
C VAL A 132 -13.71 -2.17 -29.01
N LYS A 133 -12.86 -3.18 -29.26
CA LYS A 133 -13.00 -4.51 -28.66
C LYS A 133 -12.90 -4.48 -27.13
N ASN A 134 -12.16 -3.52 -26.57
CA ASN A 134 -11.99 -3.34 -25.13
C ASN A 134 -13.21 -2.70 -24.45
N PHE A 135 -14.26 -2.35 -25.18
CA PHE A 135 -15.55 -2.02 -24.58
C PHE A 135 -16.28 -3.27 -24.05
N ASN A 136 -15.95 -4.46 -24.57
CA ASN A 136 -16.42 -5.71 -23.98
C ASN A 136 -15.60 -6.04 -22.72
N PRO A 137 -16.22 -6.18 -21.54
CA PRO A 137 -15.52 -6.46 -20.28
C PRO A 137 -14.64 -7.71 -20.35
N ALA A 138 -15.09 -8.79 -21.00
CA ALA A 138 -14.35 -10.05 -21.07
C ALA A 138 -13.06 -9.94 -21.90
N ILE A 139 -13.04 -9.06 -22.91
CA ILE A 139 -11.86 -8.77 -23.72
C ILE A 139 -10.95 -7.79 -22.99
N ARG A 140 -11.54 -6.77 -22.35
CA ARG A 140 -10.82 -5.79 -21.55
C ARG A 140 -10.00 -6.44 -20.46
N ASP A 141 -10.59 -7.35 -19.68
CA ASP A 141 -9.90 -8.04 -18.59
C ASP A 141 -8.70 -8.86 -19.07
N LYS A 142 -8.78 -9.44 -20.27
CA LYS A 142 -7.67 -10.17 -20.89
C LYS A 142 -6.54 -9.25 -21.36
N ASN A 143 -6.89 -8.05 -21.84
CA ASN A 143 -5.94 -7.08 -22.39
C ASN A 143 -5.38 -6.10 -21.35
N ALA A 144 -6.03 -6.00 -20.19
CA ALA A 144 -5.63 -5.14 -19.09
C ALA A 144 -4.25 -5.53 -18.57
N LYS A 145 -3.37 -4.54 -18.47
CA LYS A 145 -2.11 -4.71 -17.76
C LYS A 145 -2.41 -4.71 -16.27
N TRP A 146 -1.59 -5.42 -15.51
CA TRP A 146 -1.76 -5.44 -14.06
C TRP A 146 -0.42 -5.50 -13.34
N PHE A 147 -0.42 -5.05 -12.10
CA PHE A 147 0.67 -5.28 -11.16
C PHE A 147 0.11 -5.60 -9.78
N ASP A 148 0.87 -6.39 -9.03
CA ASP A 148 0.51 -6.81 -7.68
C ASP A 148 1.29 -6.00 -6.64
N GLY A 149 0.72 -5.90 -5.44
CA GLY A 149 1.34 -5.27 -4.29
C GLY A 149 0.89 -5.91 -2.98
N TYR A 150 1.65 -5.60 -1.93
CA TYR A 150 1.28 -5.85 -0.55
C TYR A 150 1.15 -4.53 0.20
N SER A 151 0.12 -4.44 1.03
CA SER A 151 0.00 -3.43 2.07
C SER A 151 0.04 -4.13 3.42
N THR A 152 0.96 -3.74 4.29
CA THR A 152 1.04 -4.26 5.67
C THR A 152 0.58 -3.17 6.62
N PHE A 153 -0.51 -3.44 7.33
CA PHE A 153 -1.09 -2.55 8.33
C PHE A 153 -0.62 -3.01 9.71
N PHE A 154 0.09 -2.15 10.42
CA PHE A 154 0.51 -2.40 11.80
C PHE A 154 -0.50 -1.76 12.74
N VAL A 155 -1.06 -2.57 13.63
CA VAL A 155 -2.19 -2.19 14.49
C VAL A 155 -1.73 -2.10 15.94
N ASP A 156 -2.14 -1.05 16.64
CA ASP A 156 -1.85 -0.88 18.07
C ASP A 156 -2.93 -1.53 18.96
N GLY A 157 -2.73 -1.54 20.29
CA GLY A 157 -3.68 -2.09 21.25
C GLY A 157 -5.06 -1.41 21.27
N ASN A 158 -5.18 -0.22 20.66
CA ASN A 158 -6.46 0.48 20.47
C ASN A 158 -7.21 0.01 19.22
N GLY A 159 -6.64 -0.90 18.44
CA GLY A 159 -7.20 -1.33 17.17
C GLY A 159 -7.08 -0.25 16.08
N LYS A 160 -6.12 0.67 16.19
CA LYS A 160 -5.83 1.69 15.17
C LYS A 160 -4.55 1.34 14.43
N VAL A 161 -4.54 1.64 13.13
CA VAL A 161 -3.33 1.47 12.31
C VAL A 161 -2.38 2.63 12.58
N PHE A 162 -1.22 2.33 13.16
CA PHE A 162 -0.17 3.33 13.42
C PHE A 162 0.91 3.36 12.35
N LYS A 163 1.05 2.30 11.56
CA LYS A 163 1.97 2.26 10.43
C LYS A 163 1.35 1.48 9.27
N LEU A 164 1.52 2.01 8.05
CA LEU A 164 1.14 1.38 6.80
C LEU A 164 2.35 1.29 5.90
N LYS A 165 2.71 0.06 5.51
CA LYS A 165 3.82 -0.19 4.58
C LYS A 165 3.29 -0.71 3.24
N LEU A 166 3.59 -0.02 2.15
CA LEU A 166 3.21 -0.40 0.79
C LEU A 166 4.44 -0.95 0.07
N GLN A 167 4.29 -2.12 -0.55
CA GLN A 167 5.37 -2.81 -1.23
C GLN A 167 4.87 -3.36 -2.57
N LYS A 168 5.69 -3.21 -3.61
CA LYS A 168 5.37 -3.80 -4.92
C LYS A 168 5.77 -5.26 -4.92
N VAL A 169 4.88 -6.13 -5.38
CA VAL A 169 5.24 -7.49 -5.73
C VAL A 169 5.81 -7.43 -7.14
N MET A 170 7.13 -7.50 -7.25
CA MET A 170 7.73 -7.84 -8.54
C MET A 170 7.21 -9.24 -8.89
N PRO A 171 6.59 -9.46 -10.06
CA PRO A 171 6.46 -10.84 -10.54
C PRO A 171 7.89 -11.39 -10.56
N ASP A 172 8.09 -12.58 -9.99
CA ASP A 172 9.39 -13.24 -9.89
C ASP A 172 10.29 -12.91 -11.10
N ASP A 173 11.57 -12.68 -10.82
CA ASP A 173 12.65 -12.26 -11.74
C ASP A 173 12.65 -12.91 -13.14
N ASN A 174 11.87 -13.95 -13.39
CA ASN A 174 11.56 -14.54 -14.68
C ASN A 174 11.11 -13.55 -15.77
N TYR A 175 10.31 -12.51 -15.51
CA TYR A 175 9.91 -11.58 -16.60
C TYR A 175 11.07 -10.65 -17.01
N MET A 176 11.86 -10.18 -16.03
CA MET A 176 13.08 -9.41 -16.26
C MET A 176 14.21 -10.27 -16.85
N GLN A 177 14.31 -11.55 -16.48
CA GLN A 177 15.24 -12.51 -17.08
C GLN A 177 14.84 -12.88 -18.51
N THR A 178 13.54 -13.03 -18.78
CA THR A 178 13.04 -13.32 -20.12
C THR A 178 13.29 -12.15 -21.06
N SER A 179 13.02 -10.91 -20.63
CA SER A 179 13.33 -9.72 -21.43
C SER A 179 14.84 -9.52 -21.64
N LYS A 180 15.68 -9.77 -20.62
CA LYS A 180 17.15 -9.78 -20.75
C LYS A 180 17.63 -10.88 -21.71
N ARG A 181 17.11 -12.11 -21.62
CA ARG A 181 17.46 -13.22 -22.52
C ARG A 181 17.01 -12.96 -23.96
N ILE A 182 15.84 -12.35 -24.15
CA ILE A 182 15.34 -11.95 -25.47
C ILE A 182 16.25 -10.86 -26.06
N ALA A 183 16.58 -9.82 -25.30
CA ALA A 183 17.49 -8.76 -25.73
C ALA A 183 18.90 -9.30 -26.06
N GLN A 184 19.41 -10.25 -25.26
CA GLN A 184 20.69 -10.93 -25.53
C GLN A 184 20.66 -11.77 -26.82
N LYS A 185 19.57 -12.52 -27.07
CA LYS A 185 19.39 -13.26 -28.33
C LYS A 185 19.33 -12.32 -29.53
N PHE A 186 18.61 -11.21 -29.45
CA PHE A 186 18.57 -10.22 -30.53
C PHE A 186 19.95 -9.59 -30.78
N ALA A 187 20.69 -9.24 -29.73
CA ALA A 187 22.05 -8.72 -29.88
C ALA A 187 23.00 -9.73 -30.56
N GLN A 188 22.94 -11.01 -30.18
CA GLN A 188 23.74 -12.08 -30.79
C GLN A 188 23.39 -12.32 -32.26
N ILE A 189 22.10 -12.24 -32.62
CA ILE A 189 21.65 -12.35 -34.01
C ILE A 189 22.19 -11.19 -34.84
N SER A 190 22.15 -9.97 -34.31
CA SER A 190 22.71 -8.77 -34.97
C SER A 190 24.23 -8.85 -35.13
N THR A 191 24.96 -9.46 -34.20
CA THR A 191 26.42 -9.66 -34.30
C THR A 191 26.79 -10.74 -35.33
N ASN A 192 25.98 -11.79 -35.47
CA ASN A 192 26.26 -12.88 -36.42
C ASN A 192 25.90 -12.56 -37.88
N GLN A 193 25.22 -11.45 -38.17
CA GLN A 193 24.90 -11.05 -39.55
C GLN A 193 25.95 -10.17 -40.24
N ASN A 194 27.13 -9.96 -39.64
CA ASN A 194 28.27 -9.30 -40.32
C ASN A 194 29.59 -10.08 -40.19
N PRO A 195 29.80 -11.19 -40.94
CA PRO A 195 31.11 -11.84 -41.02
C PRO A 195 31.98 -11.37 -42.21
N SER A 196 31.47 -10.54 -43.11
CA SER A 196 32.23 -10.12 -44.31
C SER A 196 32.62 -8.64 -44.22
N LEU A 197 33.83 -8.38 -43.71
CA LEU A 197 34.76 -7.31 -44.10
C LEU A 197 35.87 -7.23 -43.04
N ASN A 198 36.74 -8.25 -42.99
CA ASN A 198 38.09 -8.13 -42.41
C ASN A 198 38.95 -9.30 -42.90
N SER A 199 39.24 -9.33 -44.21
CA SER A 199 40.29 -10.17 -44.78
C SER A 199 40.80 -9.57 -46.09
N THR A 200 41.43 -8.40 -46.01
CA THR A 200 42.37 -7.92 -47.05
C THR A 200 43.39 -6.98 -46.43
N ALA A 201 44.32 -7.55 -45.67
CA ALA A 201 45.60 -6.93 -45.37
C ALA A 201 46.59 -8.03 -44.99
N LYS A 202 47.21 -8.64 -46.01
CA LYS A 202 48.52 -9.31 -45.96
C LYS A 202 48.85 -9.82 -47.36
N HIS A 203 49.52 -8.98 -48.14
CA HIS A 203 50.64 -9.33 -49.01
C HIS A 203 51.48 -8.09 -49.23
#